data_AF-A0A7V8CZ53-F1
#
_entry.id   AF-A0A7V8CZ53-F1
#
_cell.length_a   1.000
_cell.length_b   1.000
_cell.length_c   1.000
_cell.angle_alpha   90.00
_cell.angle_beta   90.00
_cell.angle_gamma   90.00
#
_symmetry.space_group_name_H-M   'P 1'
#
loop_
_entity.id
_entity.type
_entity.pdbx_description
1 polymer ?
#
loop_
_entity_poly.entity_id
_entity_poly.type
_entity_poly.pdbx_seq_one_letter_code
_entity_poly.pdbx_strand_id
1 'polypeptide(L)'
;MTKILDYSQKLKLWTDFCDDNGVLQKSVPLFSQQDMRVETQPYGLDHRLILKRSEEMEALVIEQAEEVINDYKHEMQIYDGLIYMMYWLDQGIIQPLYIGKAEKIGRKGGLSINIANIRHNKSNFCRWGSNYQYHIGDLSAATIFGHNPKNVNRKYLQWAEKLFLDHPTFEPVLRQPTFFWMKAWPRRKIGIWKEYGITSLTFLEYLLIGVASDIFPTYLLNTEGVNRRSSEI
;
A
#
# COMPACT_ATOMS: atom_id res chain seq x y z
N MET A 1 24.31 -0.09 -22.81
CA MET A 1 24.70 0.99 -21.87
C MET A 1 23.46 1.38 -21.08
N THR A 2 23.41 1.05 -19.79
CA THR A 2 22.32 1.49 -18.93
C THR A 2 22.51 2.98 -18.66
N LYS A 3 21.63 3.83 -19.21
CA LYS A 3 21.66 5.27 -18.95
C LYS A 3 21.35 5.45 -17.45
N ILE A 4 22.33 5.89 -16.67
CA ILE A 4 22.10 6.25 -15.28
C ILE A 4 21.28 7.53 -15.30
N LEU A 5 20.04 7.45 -14.83
CA LEU A 5 19.16 8.60 -14.73
C LEU A 5 19.60 9.48 -13.55
N ASP A 6 19.62 10.79 -13.75
CA ASP A 6 19.80 11.74 -12.66
C ASP A 6 18.52 11.87 -11.80
N TYR A 7 18.63 12.57 -10.67
CA TYR A 7 17.51 12.77 -9.74
C TYR A 7 16.29 13.41 -10.42
N SER A 8 16.51 14.43 -11.26
CA SER A 8 15.42 15.15 -11.94
C SER A 8 14.66 14.26 -12.92
N GLN A 9 15.37 13.39 -13.64
CA GLN A 9 14.79 12.43 -14.56
C GLN A 9 13.97 11.38 -13.81
N LYS A 10 14.48 10.86 -12.68
CA LYS A 10 13.74 9.91 -11.84
C LYS A 10 12.50 10.55 -11.23
N LEU A 11 12.62 11.77 -10.72
CA LEU A 11 11.48 12.53 -10.19
C LEU A 11 10.42 12.75 -11.27
N LYS A 12 10.82 13.09 -12.50
CA LYS A 12 9.90 13.21 -13.62
C LYS A 12 9.18 11.88 -13.90
N LEU A 13 9.89 10.75 -13.94
CA LEU A 13 9.27 9.43 -14.12
C LEU A 13 8.24 9.13 -13.02
N TRP A 14 8.56 9.47 -11.78
CA TRP A 14 7.65 9.31 -10.65
C TRP A 14 6.39 10.16 -10.79
N THR A 15 6.54 11.45 -11.08
CA THR A 15 5.42 12.39 -11.27
C THR A 15 4.56 11.98 -12.46
N ASP A 16 5.17 11.67 -13.62
CA ASP A 16 4.46 11.21 -14.81
C ASP A 16 3.65 9.93 -14.50
N PHE A 17 4.22 8.97 -13.76
CA PHE A 17 3.48 7.77 -13.35
C PHE A 17 2.28 8.11 -12.46
N CYS A 18 2.46 9.03 -11.50
CA CYS A 18 1.39 9.45 -10.62
C CYS A 18 0.25 10.13 -11.39
N ASP A 19 0.59 11.01 -12.33
CA ASP A 19 -0.36 11.74 -13.16
C ASP A 19 -1.10 10.80 -14.13
N ASP A 20 -0.36 9.94 -14.86
CA ASP A 20 -0.91 8.97 -15.83
C ASP A 20 -1.87 7.96 -15.17
N ASN A 21 -1.77 7.78 -13.85
CA ASN A 21 -2.60 6.88 -13.08
C ASN A 21 -3.61 7.58 -12.17
N GLY A 22 -3.63 8.92 -12.22
CA GLY A 22 -4.52 9.75 -11.42
C GLY A 22 -4.38 9.51 -9.92
N VAL A 23 -3.15 9.33 -9.44
CA VAL A 23 -2.90 8.95 -8.04
C VAL A 23 -3.52 9.98 -7.12
N LEU A 24 -3.19 11.27 -7.30
CA LEU A 24 -3.72 12.33 -6.45
C LEU A 24 -5.25 12.45 -6.55
N GLN A 25 -5.81 12.37 -7.75
CA GLN A 25 -7.24 12.56 -8.02
C GLN A 25 -8.10 11.42 -7.45
N LYS A 26 -7.54 10.22 -7.34
CA LYS A 26 -8.23 9.02 -6.84
C LYS A 26 -7.81 8.61 -5.43
N SER A 27 -7.06 9.47 -4.75
CA SER A 27 -6.58 9.15 -3.42
C SER A 27 -7.61 9.43 -2.35
N VAL A 28 -7.53 8.63 -1.31
CA VAL A 28 -8.45 8.65 -0.17
C VAL A 28 -7.65 8.63 1.12
N PRO A 29 -8.16 9.17 2.23
CA PRO A 29 -7.52 9.02 3.53
C PRO A 29 -7.34 7.53 3.85
N LEU A 30 -6.22 7.10 4.42
CA LEU A 30 -6.04 5.69 4.81
C LEU A 30 -6.91 5.34 6.03
N PHE A 31 -6.98 6.25 6.99
CA PHE A 31 -7.63 6.03 8.28
C PHE A 31 -8.89 6.87 8.44
N SER A 32 -9.87 6.33 9.16
CA SER A 32 -10.96 7.13 9.72
C SER A 32 -10.38 7.95 10.87
N GLN A 33 -10.53 9.26 10.82
CA GLN A 33 -9.86 10.14 11.76
C GLN A 33 -10.59 11.47 11.97
N GLN A 34 -10.32 12.09 13.11
CA GLN A 34 -10.71 13.45 13.44
C GLN A 34 -9.48 14.19 13.99
N ASP A 35 -9.15 15.37 13.45
CA ASP A 35 -8.03 16.19 13.90
C ASP A 35 -6.71 15.39 14.06
N MET A 36 -6.36 14.59 13.06
CA MET A 36 -5.19 13.68 13.03
C MET A 36 -5.25 12.48 13.98
N ARG A 37 -6.23 12.41 14.87
CA ARG A 37 -6.47 11.26 15.74
C ARG A 37 -7.21 10.18 14.97
N VAL A 38 -6.59 9.01 14.85
CA VAL A 38 -7.17 7.85 14.18
C VAL A 38 -8.18 7.19 15.09
N GLU A 39 -9.36 6.91 14.55
CA GLU A 39 -10.37 6.12 15.24
C GLU A 39 -9.91 4.67 15.38
N THR A 40 -10.34 4.04 16.46
CA THR A 40 -10.14 2.59 16.68
C THR A 40 -11.47 1.88 16.80
N GLN A 41 -11.49 0.59 16.51
CA GLN A 41 -12.68 -0.25 16.63
C GLN A 41 -12.33 -1.64 17.18
N PRO A 42 -13.22 -2.29 17.92
CA PRO A 42 -13.03 -3.67 18.35
C PRO A 42 -13.09 -4.63 17.16
N TYR A 43 -12.27 -5.68 17.20
CA TYR A 43 -12.21 -6.71 16.15
C TYR A 43 -11.91 -8.09 16.74
N GLY A 44 -12.51 -9.13 16.14
CA GLY A 44 -12.29 -10.52 16.55
C GLY A 44 -13.03 -10.91 17.83
N LEU A 45 -12.87 -12.17 18.23
CA LEU A 45 -13.52 -12.74 19.44
C LEU A 45 -12.92 -12.17 20.73
N ASP A 46 -11.67 -11.73 20.68
CA ASP A 46 -10.96 -11.09 21.80
C ASP A 46 -11.28 -9.59 21.93
N HIS A 47 -12.13 -9.05 21.05
CA HIS A 47 -12.50 -7.63 20.99
C HIS A 47 -11.29 -6.69 21.02
N ARG A 48 -10.13 -7.13 20.49
CA ARG A 48 -8.94 -6.28 20.43
C ARG A 48 -9.22 -5.04 19.60
N LEU A 49 -8.67 -3.91 20.01
CA LEU A 49 -8.79 -2.69 19.23
C LEU A 49 -7.90 -2.77 17.99
N ILE A 50 -8.38 -2.21 16.89
CA ILE A 50 -7.61 -2.02 15.66
C ILE A 50 -7.79 -0.61 15.14
N LEU A 51 -6.80 -0.11 14.39
CA LEU A 51 -6.91 1.13 13.64
C LEU A 51 -8.05 1.00 12.62
N LYS A 52 -8.95 1.98 12.59
CA LYS A 52 -10.09 1.98 11.68
C LYS A 52 -9.66 2.57 10.33
N ARG A 53 -9.82 1.81 9.26
CA ARG A 53 -9.70 2.31 7.87
C ARG A 53 -10.80 3.34 7.61
N SER A 54 -10.53 4.31 6.75
CA SER A 54 -11.58 5.23 6.30
C SER A 54 -12.62 4.47 5.45
N GLU A 55 -13.84 5.00 5.39
CA GLU A 55 -14.89 4.41 4.56
C GLU A 55 -14.53 4.53 3.07
N GLU A 56 -13.87 5.62 2.69
CA GLU A 56 -13.40 5.90 1.34
C GLU A 56 -12.29 4.93 0.91
N MET A 57 -11.37 4.57 1.81
CA MET A 57 -10.37 3.54 1.57
C MET A 57 -11.01 2.17 1.36
N GLU A 58 -11.97 1.81 2.20
CA GLU A 58 -12.68 0.54 2.02
C GLU A 58 -13.47 0.50 0.70
N ALA A 59 -14.13 1.60 0.34
CA ALA A 59 -14.85 1.74 -0.93
C ALA A 59 -13.92 1.59 -2.14
N LEU A 60 -12.77 2.28 -2.14
CA LEU A 60 -11.78 2.20 -3.22
C LEU A 60 -11.22 0.77 -3.39
N VAL A 61 -10.89 0.09 -2.28
CA VAL A 61 -10.40 -1.29 -2.33
C VAL A 61 -11.46 -2.22 -2.91
N ILE A 62 -12.72 -2.08 -2.49
CA ILE A 62 -13.83 -2.90 -3.02
C ILE A 62 -14.03 -2.63 -4.51
N GLU A 63 -14.08 -1.37 -4.92
CA GLU A 63 -14.24 -0.97 -6.33
C GLU A 63 -13.18 -1.62 -7.22
N GLN A 64 -11.91 -1.44 -6.88
CA GLN A 64 -10.81 -1.94 -7.69
C GLN A 64 -10.70 -3.46 -7.65
N ALA A 65 -10.96 -4.09 -6.50
CA ALA A 65 -10.98 -5.55 -6.39
C ALA A 65 -12.10 -6.18 -7.21
N GLU A 66 -13.28 -5.55 -7.31
CA GLU A 66 -14.39 -6.05 -8.11
C GLU A 66 -14.08 -6.07 -9.61
N GLU A 67 -13.25 -5.15 -10.13
CA GLU A 67 -12.74 -5.24 -11.50
C GLU A 67 -11.99 -6.57 -11.73
N VAL A 68 -11.11 -6.93 -10.79
CA VAL A 68 -10.30 -8.15 -10.86
C VAL A 68 -11.15 -9.41 -10.63
N ILE A 69 -12.14 -9.35 -9.75
CA ILE A 69 -13.08 -10.45 -9.50
C ILE A 69 -13.91 -10.71 -10.75
N ASN A 70 -14.45 -9.67 -11.37
CA ASN A 70 -15.25 -9.79 -12.59
C ASN A 70 -14.40 -10.31 -13.76
N ASP A 71 -13.16 -9.84 -13.89
CA ASP A 71 -12.19 -10.38 -14.85
C ASP A 71 -11.94 -11.88 -14.66
N TYR A 72 -11.77 -12.33 -13.41
CA TYR A 72 -11.56 -13.73 -13.10
C TYR A 72 -12.81 -14.58 -13.42
N LYS A 73 -14.00 -14.13 -12.98
CA LYS A 73 -15.27 -14.86 -13.17
C LYS A 73 -15.64 -15.08 -14.64
N HIS A 74 -15.32 -14.11 -15.50
CA HIS A 74 -15.64 -14.14 -16.92
C HIS A 74 -14.43 -14.50 -17.79
N GLU A 75 -13.32 -14.93 -17.17
CA GLU A 75 -12.10 -15.37 -17.85
C GLU A 75 -11.52 -14.36 -18.87
N MET A 76 -11.69 -13.05 -18.62
CA MET A 76 -11.37 -12.01 -19.62
C MET A 76 -9.85 -11.74 -19.76
N GLN A 77 -9.04 -12.11 -18.76
CA GLN A 77 -7.59 -11.95 -18.75
C GLN A 77 -7.08 -10.50 -18.94
N ILE A 78 -7.85 -9.53 -18.47
CA ILE A 78 -7.57 -8.10 -18.55
C ILE A 78 -6.59 -7.68 -17.45
N TYR A 79 -6.74 -8.18 -16.22
CA TYR A 79 -5.98 -7.68 -15.06
C TYR A 79 -5.04 -8.73 -14.45
N ASP A 80 -3.88 -8.30 -13.99
CA ASP A 80 -2.92 -9.16 -13.27
C ASP A 80 -3.21 -9.22 -11.75
N GLY A 81 -3.91 -8.22 -11.23
CA GLY A 81 -4.17 -8.01 -9.81
C GLY A 81 -4.28 -6.53 -9.48
N LEU A 82 -3.84 -6.14 -8.29
CA LEU A 82 -3.93 -4.78 -7.77
C LEU A 82 -2.55 -4.27 -7.38
N ILE A 83 -2.23 -3.03 -7.76
CA ILE A 83 -1.11 -2.26 -7.21
C ILE A 83 -1.68 -1.22 -6.25
N TYR A 84 -0.98 -0.94 -5.16
CA TYR A 84 -1.41 0.06 -4.19
C TYR A 84 -0.23 0.80 -3.57
N MET A 85 -0.55 1.97 -3.01
CA MET A 85 0.40 2.87 -2.40
C MET A 85 -0.18 3.52 -1.14
N MET A 86 0.62 3.55 -0.08
CA MET A 86 0.44 4.44 1.06
C MET A 86 1.45 5.57 0.93
N TYR A 87 1.03 6.81 1.12
CA TYR A 87 1.89 7.97 0.85
C TYR A 87 1.51 9.20 1.69
N TRP A 88 2.43 10.16 1.74
CA TRP A 88 2.19 11.53 2.21
C TRP A 88 2.22 12.51 1.05
N LEU A 89 1.48 13.60 1.18
CA LEU A 89 1.46 14.68 0.21
C LEU A 89 2.20 15.89 0.78
N ASP A 90 3.25 16.33 0.10
CA ASP A 90 4.04 17.50 0.49
C ASP A 90 4.20 18.43 -0.70
N GLN A 91 3.69 19.66 -0.59
CA GLN A 91 3.73 20.67 -1.66
C GLN A 91 3.24 20.16 -3.03
N GLY A 92 2.25 19.27 -3.04
CA GLY A 92 1.71 18.64 -4.25
C GLY A 92 2.51 17.44 -4.77
N ILE A 93 3.62 17.09 -4.13
CA ILE A 93 4.45 15.93 -4.48
C ILE A 93 3.99 14.72 -3.65
N ILE A 94 3.70 13.62 -4.33
CA ILE A 94 3.40 12.32 -3.71
C ILE A 94 4.70 11.70 -3.21
N GLN A 95 4.83 11.59 -1.89
CA GLN A 95 5.95 10.94 -1.21
C GLN A 95 5.54 9.52 -0.77
N PRO A 96 5.93 8.47 -1.51
CA PRO A 96 5.53 7.11 -1.20
C PRO A 96 6.13 6.66 0.13
N LEU A 97 5.27 6.12 1.00
CA LEU A 97 5.67 5.46 2.23
C LEU A 97 5.72 3.95 2.04
N TYR A 98 4.78 3.37 1.30
CA TYR A 98 4.80 1.95 0.99
C TYR A 98 4.13 1.66 -0.34
N ILE A 99 4.74 0.78 -1.12
CA ILE A 99 4.22 0.29 -2.40
C ILE A 99 4.07 -1.22 -2.28
N GLY A 100 2.92 -1.75 -2.69
CA GLY A 100 2.69 -3.17 -2.62
C GLY A 100 1.68 -3.65 -3.66
N LYS A 101 1.61 -4.97 -3.83
CA LYS A 101 0.62 -5.61 -4.70
C LYS A 101 -0.27 -6.64 -4.00
N ALA A 102 -1.38 -6.96 -4.65
CA ALA A 102 -2.19 -8.15 -4.40
C ALA A 102 -2.46 -8.84 -5.74
N GLU A 103 -1.91 -10.04 -5.93
CA GLU A 103 -2.06 -10.79 -7.19
C GLU A 103 -3.47 -11.37 -7.35
N LYS A 104 -3.96 -11.42 -8.59
CA LYS A 104 -5.24 -12.04 -8.95
C LYS A 104 -5.27 -13.52 -8.57
N ILE A 105 -4.19 -14.24 -8.88
CA ILE A 105 -4.10 -15.69 -8.68
C ILE A 105 -3.36 -15.99 -7.37
N GLY A 106 -3.98 -16.82 -6.52
CA GLY A 106 -3.38 -17.28 -5.28
C GLY A 106 -2.47 -18.50 -5.46
N ARG A 107 -1.78 -18.91 -4.39
CA ARG A 107 -0.82 -20.03 -4.39
C ARG A 107 -1.38 -21.36 -4.90
N LYS A 108 -2.70 -21.58 -4.78
CA LYS A 108 -3.38 -22.81 -5.21
C LYS A 108 -3.98 -22.72 -6.62
N GLY A 109 -3.68 -21.67 -7.39
CA GLY A 109 -4.16 -21.48 -8.77
C GLY A 109 -5.55 -20.85 -8.91
N GLY A 110 -6.34 -20.78 -7.84
CA GLY A 110 -7.63 -20.06 -7.82
C GLY A 110 -7.49 -18.54 -7.57
N LEU A 111 -8.62 -17.82 -7.60
CA LEU A 111 -8.68 -16.42 -7.17
C LEU A 111 -8.07 -16.25 -5.78
N SER A 112 -7.21 -15.26 -5.63
CA SER A 112 -6.49 -14.95 -4.39
C SER A 112 -7.45 -14.72 -3.22
N ILE A 113 -7.17 -15.33 -2.07
CA ILE A 113 -7.95 -15.13 -0.83
C ILE A 113 -7.88 -13.68 -0.31
N ASN A 114 -6.93 -12.89 -0.80
CA ASN A 114 -6.84 -11.47 -0.48
C ASN A 114 -7.89 -10.65 -1.26
N ILE A 115 -8.39 -11.17 -2.37
CA ILE A 115 -9.33 -10.50 -3.29
C ILE A 115 -10.71 -11.16 -3.21
N ALA A 116 -10.77 -12.49 -3.05
CA ALA A 116 -12.03 -13.22 -2.96
C ALA A 116 -12.91 -12.71 -1.81
N ASN A 117 -14.22 -12.59 -2.08
CA ASN A 117 -15.24 -12.13 -1.14
C ASN A 117 -14.95 -10.73 -0.55
N ILE A 118 -14.36 -9.81 -1.31
CA ILE A 118 -13.87 -8.51 -0.81
C ILE A 118 -14.92 -7.69 -0.05
N ARG A 119 -16.20 -7.78 -0.42
CA ARG A 119 -17.31 -7.08 0.24
C ARG A 119 -17.59 -7.57 1.66
N HIS A 120 -17.29 -8.84 1.94
CA HIS A 120 -17.65 -9.50 3.20
C HIS A 120 -16.41 -9.85 4.04
N ASN A 121 -15.23 -9.99 3.42
CA ASN A 121 -14.00 -10.38 4.09
C ASN A 121 -13.05 -9.20 4.28
N LYS A 122 -13.28 -8.44 5.36
CA LYS A 122 -12.37 -7.36 5.81
C LYS A 122 -11.12 -7.88 6.55
N SER A 123 -11.01 -9.20 6.73
CA SER A 123 -9.90 -9.82 7.46
C SER A 123 -8.60 -9.85 6.66
N ASN A 124 -8.69 -10.06 5.34
CA ASN A 124 -7.53 -10.12 4.43
C ASN A 124 -7.41 -8.87 3.54
N PHE A 125 -8.55 -8.42 3.00
CA PHE A 125 -8.78 -7.12 2.36
C PHE A 125 -7.64 -6.58 1.49
N CYS A 126 -7.28 -7.29 0.42
CA CYS A 126 -6.20 -6.93 -0.50
C CYS A 126 -4.85 -6.65 0.20
N ARG A 127 -4.54 -7.42 1.25
CA ARG A 127 -3.38 -7.28 2.16
C ARG A 127 -3.54 -6.20 3.24
N TRP A 128 -4.59 -5.38 3.19
CA TRP A 128 -4.93 -4.32 4.16
C TRP A 128 -5.95 -4.73 5.22
N GLY A 129 -6.13 -6.03 5.41
CA GLY A 129 -7.10 -6.58 6.34
C GLY A 129 -6.72 -6.45 7.83
N SER A 130 -7.70 -6.76 8.67
CA SER A 130 -7.66 -6.61 10.13
C SER A 130 -7.03 -7.80 10.88
N ASN A 131 -6.79 -8.92 10.21
CA ASN A 131 -6.06 -10.04 10.81
C ASN A 131 -4.57 -9.71 10.98
N TYR A 132 -3.91 -10.38 11.91
CA TYR A 132 -2.44 -10.39 11.92
C TYR A 132 -1.91 -10.97 10.60
N GLN A 133 -0.68 -10.61 10.22
CA GLN A 133 -0.04 -10.85 8.91
C GLN A 133 -0.59 -10.00 7.75
N TYR A 134 -1.44 -9.03 8.07
CA TYR A 134 -2.01 -8.03 7.17
C TYR A 134 -1.73 -6.62 7.69
N HIS A 135 -1.68 -5.64 6.78
CA HIS A 135 -1.12 -4.32 7.09
C HIS A 135 -1.84 -3.63 8.26
N ILE A 136 -3.17 -3.62 8.29
CA ILE A 136 -3.92 -2.96 9.39
C ILE A 136 -3.82 -3.76 10.68
N GLY A 137 -3.95 -5.09 10.64
CA GLY A 137 -3.88 -5.91 11.85
C GLY A 137 -2.52 -5.85 12.53
N ASP A 138 -1.43 -5.96 11.77
CA ASP A 138 -0.09 -5.89 12.34
C ASP A 138 0.33 -4.46 12.71
N LEU A 139 -0.09 -3.44 11.95
CA LEU A 139 0.13 -2.04 12.34
C LEU A 139 -0.61 -1.71 13.63
N SER A 140 -1.85 -2.18 13.79
CA SER A 140 -2.60 -2.01 15.05
C SER A 140 -1.86 -2.65 16.21
N ALA A 141 -1.27 -3.84 16.01
CA ALA A 141 -0.47 -4.51 17.03
C ALA A 141 0.74 -3.68 17.49
N ALA A 142 1.37 -2.98 16.56
CA ALA A 142 2.53 -2.13 16.83
C ALA A 142 2.16 -0.75 17.41
N THR A 143 0.95 -0.26 17.13
CA THR A 143 0.51 1.10 17.48
C THR A 143 -0.35 1.16 18.74
N ILE A 144 -1.18 0.15 19.01
CA ILE A 144 -2.21 0.21 20.06
C ILE A 144 -1.86 -0.71 21.25
N PHE A 145 -2.14 -0.26 22.47
CA PHE A 145 -2.03 -1.12 23.66
C PHE A 145 -3.01 -2.31 23.62
N GLY A 146 -2.64 -3.42 24.28
CA GLY A 146 -3.52 -4.58 24.50
C GLY A 146 -3.35 -5.73 23.51
N HIS A 147 -2.49 -5.60 22.50
CA HIS A 147 -2.13 -6.72 21.64
C HIS A 147 -1.10 -7.66 22.31
N ASN A 148 -1.17 -8.95 22.00
CA ASN A 148 -0.17 -9.91 22.44
C ASN A 148 1.20 -9.56 21.82
N PRO A 149 2.28 -9.41 22.62
CA PRO A 149 3.61 -9.05 22.14
C PRO A 149 4.15 -9.93 21.00
N LYS A 150 3.74 -11.20 20.94
CA LYS A 150 4.15 -12.13 19.86
C LYS A 150 3.65 -11.73 18.47
N ASN A 151 2.62 -10.90 18.39
CA ASN A 151 2.04 -10.42 17.14
C ASN A 151 2.65 -9.09 16.70
N VAL A 152 3.45 -8.45 17.56
CA VAL A 152 4.14 -7.20 17.23
C VAL A 152 5.41 -7.56 16.47
N ASN A 153 5.50 -7.11 15.21
CA ASN A 153 6.68 -7.35 14.39
C ASN A 153 7.47 -6.06 14.13
N ARG A 154 8.79 -6.22 13.92
CA ARG A 154 9.73 -5.11 13.75
C ARG A 154 9.38 -4.19 12.57
N LYS A 155 8.86 -4.75 11.47
CA LYS A 155 8.47 -3.97 10.30
C LYS A 155 7.39 -2.96 10.65
N TYR A 156 6.32 -3.38 11.33
CA TYR A 156 5.25 -2.44 11.67
C TYR A 156 5.55 -1.57 12.89
N LEU A 157 6.53 -1.92 13.73
CA LEU A 157 7.09 -0.95 14.69
C LEU A 157 7.69 0.25 13.94
N GLN A 158 8.46 0.03 12.88
CA GLN A 158 8.99 1.13 12.06
C GLN A 158 7.88 1.94 11.37
N TRP A 159 6.81 1.28 10.94
CA TRP A 159 5.64 1.97 10.40
C TRP A 159 4.96 2.82 11.49
N ALA A 160 4.80 2.26 12.69
CA ALA A 160 4.19 2.97 13.81
C ALA A 160 5.01 4.22 14.19
N GLU A 161 6.33 4.08 14.32
CA GLU A 161 7.29 5.18 14.56
C GLU A 161 7.16 6.28 13.50
N LYS A 162 7.06 5.89 12.23
CA LYS A 162 6.97 6.82 11.09
C LYS A 162 5.62 7.53 11.03
N LEU A 163 4.53 6.83 11.26
CA LEU A 163 3.17 7.32 11.01
C LEU A 163 2.57 8.08 12.18
N PHE A 164 2.86 7.67 13.41
CA PHE A 164 2.20 8.20 14.62
C PHE A 164 3.18 9.00 15.49
N LEU A 165 2.65 9.97 16.23
CA LEU A 165 3.44 10.76 17.18
C LEU A 165 4.03 9.89 18.28
N ASP A 166 3.22 8.96 18.81
CA ASP A 166 3.57 8.00 19.86
C ASP A 166 3.07 6.58 19.54
N HIS A 167 3.76 5.58 20.06
CA HIS A 167 3.33 4.17 20.06
C HIS A 167 4.11 3.37 21.15
N PRO A 168 3.51 2.34 21.75
CA PRO A 168 2.08 2.05 21.73
C PRO A 168 1.26 3.14 22.45
N THR A 169 0.01 3.32 22.07
CA THR A 169 -0.89 4.34 22.64
C THR A 169 -2.35 3.88 22.62
N PHE A 170 -3.21 4.49 23.45
CA PHE A 170 -4.68 4.34 23.34
C PHE A 170 -5.29 5.33 22.34
N GLU A 171 -4.56 6.41 22.03
CA GLU A 171 -5.03 7.53 21.22
C GLU A 171 -4.04 7.76 20.07
N PRO A 172 -4.09 6.95 19.00
CA PRO A 172 -3.13 7.06 17.90
C PRO A 172 -3.33 8.38 17.15
N VAL A 173 -2.33 9.26 17.20
CA VAL A 173 -2.32 10.54 16.48
C VAL A 173 -1.28 10.48 15.37
N LEU A 174 -1.68 10.76 14.13
CA LEU A 174 -0.79 10.78 12.98
C LEU A 174 0.19 11.97 13.05
N ARG A 175 1.38 11.77 12.49
CA ARG A 175 2.34 12.87 12.23
C ARG A 175 1.90 13.73 11.04
N GLN A 176 1.34 13.10 10.01
CA GLN A 176 0.86 13.75 8.79
C GLN A 176 -0.34 12.98 8.21
N PRO A 177 -1.28 13.67 7.51
CA PRO A 177 -2.38 13.00 6.82
C PRO A 177 -1.83 11.91 5.91
N THR A 178 -2.26 10.68 6.14
CA THR A 178 -1.76 9.51 5.41
C THR A 178 -2.80 9.08 4.39
N PHE A 179 -2.39 9.03 3.13
CA PHE A 179 -3.27 8.75 2.01
C PHE A 179 -3.03 7.35 1.46
N PHE A 180 -4.05 6.85 0.78
CA PHE A 180 -4.07 5.56 0.14
C PHE A 180 -4.54 5.69 -1.31
N TRP A 181 -3.91 4.90 -2.18
CA TRP A 181 -4.29 4.74 -3.56
C TRP A 181 -4.18 3.27 -3.96
N MET A 182 -5.09 2.80 -4.82
CA MET A 182 -5.07 1.45 -5.38
C MET A 182 -5.58 1.48 -6.82
N LYS A 183 -5.06 0.55 -7.63
CA LYS A 183 -5.52 0.35 -9.00
C LYS A 183 -5.48 -1.12 -9.40
N ALA A 184 -6.54 -1.62 -10.02
CA ALA A 184 -6.53 -2.86 -10.77
C ALA A 184 -5.58 -2.70 -11.97
N TRP A 185 -4.52 -3.50 -12.03
CA TRP A 185 -3.45 -3.31 -13.00
C TRP A 185 -3.73 -4.10 -14.29
N PRO A 186 -3.98 -3.44 -15.44
CA PRO A 186 -4.23 -4.14 -16.69
C PRO A 186 -2.95 -4.79 -17.20
N ARG A 187 -3.05 -6.05 -17.63
CA ARG A 187 -1.94 -6.87 -18.13
C ARG A 187 -1.21 -6.26 -19.32
N ARG A 188 -1.88 -5.40 -20.10
CA ARG A 188 -1.33 -4.71 -21.28
C ARG A 188 -0.87 -3.28 -21.00
N LYS A 189 -0.89 -2.84 -19.74
CA LYS A 189 -0.50 -1.46 -19.39
C LYS A 189 1.03 -1.34 -19.32
N ILE A 190 1.52 -0.18 -19.75
CA ILE A 190 2.92 0.22 -19.63
C ILE A 190 3.14 0.79 -18.22
N GLY A 191 4.23 0.37 -17.57
CA GLY A 191 4.61 0.83 -16.23
C GLY A 191 5.29 2.19 -16.22
N ILE A 192 6.01 2.47 -15.12
CA ILE A 192 6.72 3.73 -14.91
C ILE A 192 7.86 3.98 -15.94
N TRP A 193 8.51 2.93 -16.45
CA TRP A 193 9.48 3.03 -17.55
C TRP A 193 8.86 2.60 -18.87
N LYS A 194 8.67 3.57 -19.77
CA LYS A 194 8.00 3.35 -21.06
C LYS A 194 8.83 2.45 -21.98
N GLU A 195 10.15 2.46 -21.82
CA GLU A 195 11.10 1.68 -22.62
C GLU A 195 11.00 0.18 -22.37
N TYR A 196 10.51 -0.26 -21.21
CA TYR A 196 10.26 -1.68 -20.95
C TYR A 196 8.93 -2.17 -21.53
N GLY A 197 8.10 -1.27 -22.08
CA GLY A 197 6.82 -1.61 -22.68
C GLY A 197 5.83 -2.17 -21.65
N ILE A 198 5.04 -3.16 -22.09
CA ILE A 198 4.03 -3.82 -21.25
C ILE A 198 4.70 -4.39 -19.99
N THR A 199 4.21 -3.98 -18.82
CA THR A 199 4.85 -4.28 -17.54
C THR A 199 3.92 -5.15 -16.70
N SER A 200 4.38 -6.36 -16.34
CA SER A 200 3.64 -7.22 -15.41
C SER A 200 3.52 -6.58 -14.04
N LEU A 201 2.45 -6.90 -13.29
CA LEU A 201 2.21 -6.32 -11.96
C LEU A 201 3.40 -6.52 -11.00
N THR A 202 3.99 -7.71 -10.98
CA THR A 202 5.16 -8.00 -10.13
C THR A 202 6.37 -7.16 -10.54
N PHE A 203 6.64 -7.01 -11.83
CA PHE A 203 7.76 -6.19 -12.27
C PHE A 203 7.51 -4.69 -11.98
N LEU A 204 6.27 -4.23 -12.18
CA LEU A 204 5.87 -2.86 -11.86
C LEU A 204 6.15 -2.51 -10.39
N GLU A 205 5.78 -3.37 -9.45
CA GLU A 205 6.02 -3.16 -8.02
C GLU A 205 7.50 -2.87 -7.75
N TYR A 206 8.40 -3.71 -8.28
CA TYR A 206 9.85 -3.51 -8.11
C TYR A 206 10.36 -2.25 -8.79
N LEU A 207 9.86 -1.91 -9.98
CA LEU A 207 10.24 -0.67 -10.66
C LEU A 207 9.84 0.56 -9.84
N LEU A 208 8.60 0.59 -9.33
CA LEU A 208 8.11 1.69 -8.51
C LEU A 208 8.90 1.82 -7.20
N ILE A 209 9.17 0.71 -6.51
CA ILE A 209 9.99 0.71 -5.30
C ILE A 209 11.41 1.20 -5.60
N GLY A 210 12.02 0.77 -6.71
CA GLY A 210 13.35 1.20 -7.13
C GLY A 210 13.42 2.72 -7.31
N VAL A 211 12.51 3.30 -8.13
CA VAL A 211 12.42 4.75 -8.33
C VAL A 211 12.20 5.48 -7.01
N ALA A 212 11.22 5.02 -6.23
CA ALA A 212 10.87 5.65 -4.97
C ALA A 212 12.04 5.61 -3.97
N SER A 213 12.82 4.53 -3.94
CA SER A 213 13.94 4.37 -3.02
C SER A 213 15.10 5.32 -3.32
N ASP A 214 15.26 5.73 -4.59
CA ASP A 214 16.28 6.69 -5.00
C ASP A 214 15.88 8.14 -4.69
N ILE A 215 14.59 8.47 -4.87
CA ILE A 215 14.10 9.85 -4.75
C ILE A 215 13.65 10.15 -3.31
N PHE A 216 13.05 9.17 -2.63
CA PHE A 216 12.45 9.32 -1.30
C PHE A 216 13.07 8.36 -0.28
N PRO A 217 14.41 8.30 -0.16
CA PRO A 217 15.11 7.27 0.62
C PRO A 217 14.75 7.30 2.11
N THR A 218 14.37 8.44 2.65
CA THR A 218 14.05 8.62 4.08
C THR A 218 12.57 8.34 4.41
N TYR A 219 11.73 8.19 3.40
CA TYR A 219 10.28 8.02 3.56
C TYR A 219 9.84 6.57 3.33
N LEU A 220 10.45 5.89 2.36
CA LEU A 220 10.00 4.57 1.92
C LEU A 220 10.23 3.49 2.99
N LEU A 221 9.17 2.79 3.35
CA LEU A 221 9.10 1.72 4.34
C LEU A 221 9.17 0.31 3.72
N ASN A 222 9.28 0.21 2.40
CA ASN A 222 9.63 -1.05 1.73
C ASN A 222 11.04 -1.47 2.14
N THR A 223 11.22 -2.75 2.49
CA THR A 223 12.54 -3.34 2.76
C THR A 223 13.04 -4.19 1.60
N GLU A 224 12.12 -4.74 0.80
CA GLU A 224 12.41 -5.49 -0.41
C GLU A 224 12.23 -4.59 -1.64
N GLY A 225 13.03 -4.82 -2.68
CA GLY A 225 12.98 -4.07 -3.94
C GLY A 225 13.64 -2.69 -3.91
N VAL A 226 14.13 -2.24 -2.75
CA VAL A 226 14.86 -0.98 -2.63
C VAL A 226 16.27 -1.09 -3.23
N ASN A 227 16.74 -0.01 -3.86
CA ASN A 227 18.10 0.04 -4.36
C ASN A 227 19.10 -0.03 -3.21
N ARG A 228 20.18 -0.79 -3.41
CA ARG A 228 21.28 -0.82 -2.44
C ARG A 228 21.90 0.56 -2.42
N ARG A 229 21.89 1.20 -1.25
CA ARG A 229 22.72 2.38 -1.04
C ARG A 229 24.16 1.92 -1.10
N SER A 230 24.92 2.40 -2.09
CA SER A 230 26.37 2.40 -1.99
C SER A 230 26.68 3.15 -0.70
N SER A 231 27.17 2.44 0.32
CA SER A 231 27.76 3.11 1.47
C SER A 231 28.84 4.03 0.93
N GLU A 232 28.70 5.33 1.16
CA GLU A 232 29.81 6.27 0.99
C GLU A 232 30.97 5.71 1.83
N ILE A 233 32.06 5.36 1.15
CA ILE A 233 33.37 5.07 1.74
C ILE A 233 34.09 6.40 1.84
#